data_AF-A0ABD5VEL1-F1
#
_entry.id   AF-A0ABD5VEL1-F1
#
_cell.length_a   1.000
_cell.length_b   1.000
_cell.length_c   1.000
_cell.angle_alpha   90.00
_cell.angle_beta   90.00
_cell.angle_gamma   90.00
#
_symmetry.space_group_name_H-M   'P 1'
#
loop_
_entity.id
_entity.type
_entity.pdbx_description
1 polymer ?
#
loop_
_entity_poly.entity_id
_entity_poly.type
_entity_poly.pdbx_seq_one_letter_code
_entity_poly.pdbx_strand_id
1 'polypeptide(L)'
;MSDLPEPPSGWTVWNVDPDGRAVLAYRPDVFNTTDHPPECLPTLYVSQGRRNHRRPGVDRPEAATGDWFVRLYFEPDVSLDETMRYPDRDAAIDAAYALAADFHAGDVDPRDVYQVPRPDYFDALDELTGDDGSGDDARSDDARSDG
;
A
#
# COMPACT_ATOMS: atom_id res chain seq x y z
N MET A 1 5.40 12.63 -18.45
CA MET A 1 5.52 11.78 -17.26
C MET A 1 4.12 11.30 -16.98
N SER A 2 3.89 9.99 -16.91
CA SER A 2 2.55 9.46 -16.71
C SER A 2 1.94 10.09 -15.46
N ASP A 3 0.92 10.90 -15.66
CA ASP A 3 0.22 11.65 -14.61
C ASP A 3 -0.59 10.62 -13.81
N LEU A 4 -0.06 10.21 -12.67
CA LEU A 4 -0.84 9.51 -11.67
C LEU A 4 -1.55 10.56 -10.81
N PRO A 5 -2.77 10.28 -10.33
CA PRO A 5 -3.42 11.15 -9.36
C PRO A 5 -2.56 11.31 -8.11
N GLU A 6 -2.91 12.29 -7.28
CA GLU A 6 -2.24 12.48 -5.99
C GLU A 6 -2.43 11.23 -5.12
N PRO A 7 -1.35 10.63 -4.58
CA PRO A 7 -1.46 9.43 -3.75
C PRO A 7 -2.18 9.74 -2.42
N PRO A 8 -2.75 8.71 -1.77
CA PRO A 8 -3.34 8.85 -0.44
C PRO A 8 -2.32 9.35 0.60
N SER A 9 -2.84 9.87 1.72
CA SER A 9 -2.05 10.35 2.85
C SER A 9 -0.98 9.35 3.28
N GLY A 10 0.22 9.87 3.56
CA GLY A 10 1.37 9.06 3.94
C GLY A 10 2.08 8.35 2.77
N TRP A 11 1.51 8.32 1.56
CA TRP A 11 2.15 7.68 0.42
C TRP A 11 2.80 8.69 -0.54
N THR A 12 3.90 8.30 -1.16
CA THR A 12 4.59 9.09 -2.19
C THR A 12 4.84 8.22 -3.42
N VAL A 13 4.50 8.74 -4.60
CA VAL A 13 4.87 8.11 -5.87
C VAL A 13 6.38 8.29 -6.09
N TRP A 14 7.13 7.20 -6.05
CA TRP A 14 8.58 7.21 -6.23
C TRP A 14 9.01 7.08 -7.68
N ASN A 15 8.34 6.21 -8.44
CA ASN A 15 8.67 5.99 -9.83
C ASN A 15 7.45 5.59 -10.65
N VAL A 16 7.40 6.08 -11.88
CA VAL A 16 6.45 5.64 -12.90
C VAL A 16 7.21 5.35 -14.18
N ASP A 17 7.34 4.07 -14.51
CA ASP A 17 8.02 3.62 -15.71
C ASP A 17 7.18 3.91 -16.97
N PRO A 18 7.80 4.08 -18.14
CA PRO A 18 7.09 4.29 -19.41
C PRO A 18 6.22 3.09 -19.83
N ASP A 19 6.51 1.90 -19.30
CA ASP A 19 5.70 0.68 -19.47
C ASP A 19 4.43 0.68 -18.59
N GLY A 20 4.25 1.73 -17.77
CA GLY A 20 3.08 1.93 -16.91
C GLY A 20 3.22 1.36 -15.50
N ARG A 21 4.33 0.67 -15.19
CA ARG A 21 4.67 0.24 -13.82
C ARG A 21 4.77 1.46 -12.90
N ALA A 22 4.23 1.35 -11.69
CA ALA A 22 4.31 2.39 -10.67
C ALA A 22 4.82 1.83 -9.34
N VAL A 23 5.54 2.66 -8.59
CA VAL A 23 6.03 2.36 -7.25
C VAL A 23 5.62 3.49 -6.32
N LEU A 24 4.93 3.14 -5.24
CA LEU A 24 4.60 4.03 -4.14
C LEU A 24 5.36 3.60 -2.89
N ALA A 25 5.76 4.55 -2.06
CA ALA A 25 6.44 4.32 -0.79
C ALA A 25 5.71 5.04 0.34
N TYR A 26 5.56 4.37 1.48
CA TYR A 26 4.90 4.93 2.66
C TYR A 26 5.89 5.67 3.56
N ARG A 27 5.64 6.95 3.81
CA ARG A 27 6.42 7.84 4.69
C ARG A 27 7.94 7.66 4.51
N PRO A 28 8.48 7.80 3.28
CA PRO A 28 9.92 7.70 3.05
C PRO A 28 10.73 8.78 3.80
N ASP A 29 10.06 9.83 4.28
CA ASP A 29 10.60 10.82 5.20
C ASP A 29 10.93 10.25 6.59
N VAL A 30 10.27 9.18 7.03
CA VAL A 30 10.45 8.53 8.33
C VAL A 30 11.37 7.31 8.20
N PHE A 31 11.17 6.47 7.18
CA PHE A 31 12.02 5.29 6.92
C PHE A 31 13.33 5.68 6.21
N ASN A 32 14.22 6.37 6.94
CA ASN A 32 15.34 7.11 6.36
C ASN A 32 16.72 6.77 6.95
N THR A 33 16.92 5.56 7.51
CA THR A 33 18.11 5.10 8.26
C THR A 33 18.35 5.78 9.61
N THR A 34 17.71 6.92 9.89
CA THR A 34 17.86 7.68 11.14
C THR A 34 16.75 7.34 12.14
N ASP A 35 15.49 7.40 11.68
CA ASP A 35 14.31 7.13 12.52
C ASP A 35 13.95 5.64 12.47
N HIS A 36 13.85 5.10 11.25
CA HIS A 36 13.65 3.66 11.01
C HIS A 36 14.59 3.14 9.91
N PRO A 37 14.99 1.86 9.98
CA PRO A 37 15.81 1.26 8.93
C PRO A 37 15.03 1.23 7.61
N PRO A 38 15.67 1.57 6.47
CA PRO A 38 15.00 1.69 5.18
C PRO A 38 14.56 0.35 4.61
N GLU A 39 15.07 -0.77 5.14
CA GLU A 39 14.59 -2.11 4.80
C GLU A 39 13.15 -2.32 5.24
N CYS A 40 12.68 -1.61 6.27
CA CYS A 40 11.31 -1.68 6.78
C CYS A 40 10.34 -0.70 6.10
N LEU A 41 10.76 -0.06 5.00
CA LEU A 41 9.94 0.89 4.26
C LEU A 41 8.81 0.16 3.52
N PRO A 42 7.53 0.43 3.84
CA PRO A 42 6.44 -0.16 3.10
C PRO A 42 6.41 0.36 1.66
N THR A 43 6.35 -0.54 0.69
CA THR A 43 6.38 -0.22 -0.74
C THR A 43 5.31 -0.97 -1.51
N LEU A 44 4.61 -0.24 -2.37
CA LEU A 44 3.52 -0.77 -3.17
C LEU A 44 3.90 -0.72 -4.65
N TYR A 45 3.82 -1.88 -5.29
CA TYR A 45 4.17 -2.06 -6.69
C TYR A 45 2.92 -2.34 -7.52
N VAL A 46 2.74 -1.55 -8.57
CA VAL A 46 1.77 -1.81 -9.64
C VAL A 46 2.56 -2.22 -10.87
N SER A 47 2.39 -3.46 -11.34
CA SER A 47 3.17 -4.00 -12.45
C SER A 47 2.34 -4.85 -13.39
N GLN A 48 2.63 -4.77 -14.68
CA GLN A 48 2.03 -5.69 -15.64
C GLN A 48 2.68 -7.07 -15.49
N GLY A 49 1.84 -8.11 -15.45
CA GLY A 49 2.30 -9.49 -15.54
C GLY A 49 3.11 -9.67 -16.80
N ARG A 50 4.30 -10.28 -16.69
CA ARG A 50 5.11 -10.57 -17.88
C ARG A 50 4.25 -11.35 -18.85
N ARG A 51 4.22 -10.92 -20.11
CA ARG A 51 3.72 -11.75 -21.22
C ARG A 51 4.48 -13.07 -21.14
N ASN A 52 3.86 -14.11 -20.60
CA ASN A 52 4.56 -15.37 -20.42
C ASN A 52 4.77 -15.93 -21.82
N HIS A 53 6.00 -15.84 -22.31
CA HIS A 53 6.47 -16.69 -23.39
C HIS A 53 6.39 -18.12 -22.87
N ARG A 54 5.21 -18.72 -23.10
CA ARG A 54 4.86 -20.13 -23.04
C ARG A 54 6.02 -21.03 -22.59
N ARG A 55 6.09 -21.38 -21.29
CA ARG A 55 6.77 -22.61 -20.87
C ARG A 55 5.75 -23.74 -20.94
N PRO A 56 5.89 -24.71 -21.87
CA PRO A 56 5.01 -25.87 -21.90
C PRO A 56 5.19 -26.70 -20.63
N GLY A 57 4.10 -26.96 -19.88
CA GLY A 57 4.06 -27.98 -18.83
C GLY A 57 3.72 -27.53 -17.41
N VAL A 58 3.30 -26.29 -17.17
CA VAL A 58 2.81 -25.87 -15.84
C VAL A 58 1.46 -25.16 -15.99
N ASP A 59 0.39 -25.91 -15.79
CA ASP A 59 -0.95 -25.38 -15.53
C ASP A 59 -0.98 -24.71 -14.15
N ARG A 60 -0.52 -23.46 -14.08
CA ARG A 60 -0.93 -22.53 -13.03
C ARG A 60 -2.14 -21.77 -13.61
N PRO A 61 -3.26 -21.60 -12.88
CA PRO A 61 -4.43 -20.87 -13.39
C PRO A 61 -3.94 -19.54 -13.96
N GLU A 62 -4.04 -19.43 -15.28
CA GLU A 62 -3.23 -18.53 -16.07
C GLU A 62 -3.52 -17.08 -15.67
N ALA A 63 -2.50 -16.37 -15.19
CA ALA A 63 -2.43 -14.93 -15.41
C ALA A 63 -2.63 -14.73 -16.91
N ALA A 64 -3.80 -14.21 -17.29
CA ALA A 64 -4.11 -13.89 -18.65
C ALA A 64 -3.05 -12.90 -19.11
N THR A 65 -2.65 -13.04 -20.37
CA THR A 65 -1.64 -12.15 -20.92
C THR A 65 -2.19 -10.73 -20.92
N GLY A 66 -1.65 -9.86 -20.07
CA GLY A 66 -2.07 -8.46 -19.96
C GLY A 66 -2.56 -8.03 -18.58
N ASP A 67 -2.78 -8.96 -17.64
CA ASP A 67 -3.18 -8.59 -16.27
C ASP A 67 -2.13 -7.73 -15.57
N TRP A 68 -2.63 -6.96 -14.63
CA TRP A 68 -1.87 -6.10 -13.74
C TRP A 68 -1.92 -6.64 -12.33
N PHE A 69 -0.84 -6.41 -11.60
CA PHE A 69 -0.62 -6.95 -10.28
C PHE A 69 -0.27 -5.83 -9.32
N VAL A 70 -0.92 -5.85 -8.16
CA VAL A 70 -0.62 -4.99 -7.03
C VAL A 70 0.03 -5.83 -5.94
N ARG A 71 1.17 -5.36 -5.43
CA ARG A 71 1.93 -6.03 -4.37
C ARG A 71 2.40 -5.01 -3.34
N LEU A 72 2.04 -5.23 -2.09
CA LEU A 72 2.52 -4.48 -0.95
C LEU A 72 3.64 -5.26 -0.27
N TYR A 73 4.76 -4.60 -0.03
CA TYR A 73 5.89 -5.11 0.74
C TYR A 73 6.08 -4.27 1.99
N PHE A 74 6.35 -4.93 3.10
CA PHE A 74 6.77 -4.29 4.36
C PHE A 74 8.30 -4.31 4.48
N GLU A 75 8.92 -5.37 3.94
CA GLU A 75 10.36 -5.53 3.79
C GLU A 75 10.68 -6.17 2.42
N PRO A 76 11.94 -6.12 1.94
CA PRO A 76 12.33 -6.76 0.68
C PRO A 76 11.93 -8.23 0.55
N ASP A 77 11.85 -8.96 1.67
CA ASP A 77 11.48 -10.38 1.74
C ASP A 77 10.06 -10.60 2.30
N VAL A 78 9.40 -9.55 2.81
CA VAL A 78 8.09 -9.66 3.47
C VAL A 78 7.05 -8.87 2.68
N SER A 79 6.13 -9.58 2.06
CA SER A 79 5.01 -8.99 1.31
C SER A 79 3.67 -9.48 1.82
N LEU A 80 2.63 -8.70 1.60
CA LEU A 80 1.26 -9.16 1.73
C LEU A 80 1.08 -10.43 0.88
N ASP A 81 0.63 -11.52 1.51
CA ASP A 81 0.60 -12.86 0.88
C ASP A 81 -0.33 -12.88 -0.35
N GLU A 82 -1.38 -12.05 -0.32
CA GLU A 82 -2.30 -11.89 -1.43
C GLU A 82 -1.70 -11.04 -2.55
N THR A 83 -1.30 -11.70 -3.64
CA THR A 83 -1.01 -11.02 -4.90
C THR A 83 -2.33 -10.67 -5.60
N MET A 84 -2.74 -9.40 -5.51
CA MET A 84 -3.97 -8.91 -6.12
C MET A 84 -3.79 -8.72 -7.64
N ARG A 85 -4.75 -9.24 -8.41
CA ARG A 85 -4.73 -9.27 -9.87
C ARG A 85 -5.91 -8.48 -10.45
N TYR A 86 -5.61 -7.65 -11.44
CA TYR A 86 -6.57 -6.76 -12.10
C TYR A 86 -6.47 -6.89 -13.63
N PRO A 87 -7.57 -6.66 -14.36
CA PRO A 87 -7.61 -6.83 -15.80
C PRO A 87 -6.79 -5.78 -16.56
N ASP A 88 -6.61 -4.59 -15.98
CA ASP A 88 -5.97 -3.46 -16.62
C ASP A 88 -5.25 -2.55 -15.62
N ARG A 89 -4.51 -1.57 -16.16
CA ARG A 89 -3.63 -0.68 -15.41
C ARG A 89 -4.40 0.21 -14.46
N ASP A 90 -5.47 0.83 -14.94
CA ASP A 90 -6.27 1.77 -14.15
C ASP A 90 -6.92 1.05 -12.97
N ALA A 91 -7.52 -0.13 -13.20
CA ALA A 91 -8.05 -0.96 -12.13
C ALA A 91 -6.99 -1.32 -11.07
N ALA A 92 -5.75 -1.60 -11.49
CA ALA A 92 -4.66 -1.89 -10.56
C ALA A 92 -4.18 -0.64 -9.81
N ILE A 93 -4.27 0.55 -10.40
CA ILE A 93 -3.91 1.81 -9.73
C ILE A 93 -4.98 2.18 -8.72
N ASP A 94 -6.26 2.12 -9.08
CA ASP A 94 -7.38 2.35 -8.16
C ASP A 94 -7.26 1.42 -6.95
N ALA A 95 -7.01 0.13 -7.20
CA ALA A 95 -6.81 -0.83 -6.13
C ALA A 95 -5.55 -0.57 -5.29
N ALA A 96 -4.45 -0.16 -5.90
CA ALA A 96 -3.25 0.26 -5.20
C ALA A 96 -3.51 1.45 -4.27
N TYR A 97 -4.33 2.40 -4.71
CA TYR A 97 -4.68 3.59 -3.95
C TYR A 97 -5.65 3.26 -2.83
N ALA A 98 -6.62 2.37 -3.07
CA ALA A 98 -7.49 1.84 -2.03
C ALA A 98 -6.65 1.13 -0.94
N LEU A 99 -5.78 0.20 -1.34
CA LEU A 99 -4.89 -0.50 -0.41
C LEU A 99 -3.97 0.45 0.36
N ALA A 100 -3.45 1.48 -0.30
CA ALA A 100 -2.63 2.50 0.33
C ALA A 100 -3.41 3.29 1.39
N ALA A 101 -4.67 3.65 1.10
CA ALA A 101 -5.55 4.30 2.05
C ALA A 101 -5.91 3.38 3.23
N ASP A 102 -6.26 2.12 2.96
CA ASP A 102 -6.54 1.11 3.99
C ASP A 102 -5.33 0.87 4.90
N PHE A 103 -4.11 0.82 4.33
CA PHE A 103 -2.88 0.72 5.09
C PHE A 103 -2.67 1.94 5.99
N HIS A 104 -2.87 3.16 5.47
CA HIS A 104 -2.74 4.36 6.28
C HIS A 104 -3.80 4.45 7.39
N ALA A 105 -5.02 3.95 7.12
CA ALA A 105 -6.09 3.86 8.11
C ALA A 105 -5.86 2.77 9.17
N GLY A 106 -4.86 1.89 8.99
CA GLY A 106 -4.57 0.79 9.89
C GLY A 106 -5.42 -0.46 9.67
N ASP A 107 -6.14 -0.56 8.55
CA ASP A 107 -6.95 -1.75 8.21
C ASP A 107 -6.08 -2.93 7.71
N VAL A 108 -4.87 -2.63 7.23
CA VAL A 108 -3.89 -3.63 6.82
C VAL A 108 -2.92 -3.92 7.96
N ASP A 109 -3.08 -5.08 8.61
CA ASP A 109 -2.19 -5.50 9.69
C ASP A 109 -0.95 -6.25 9.15
N PRO A 110 0.27 -5.72 9.32
CA PRO A 110 1.50 -6.37 8.85
C PRO A 110 1.83 -7.65 9.64
N ARG A 111 1.32 -7.82 10.87
CA ARG A 111 1.65 -8.94 11.76
C ARG A 111 1.25 -10.28 11.19
N ASP A 112 0.24 -10.32 10.32
CA ASP A 112 -0.24 -11.54 9.64
C ASP A 112 0.80 -12.17 8.70
N VAL A 113 1.77 -11.39 8.20
CA VAL A 113 2.78 -11.90 7.25
C VAL A 113 4.14 -12.20 7.88
N TYR A 114 4.34 -11.83 9.15
CA TYR A 114 5.59 -12.07 9.86
C TYR A 114 5.60 -13.43 10.55
N GLN A 115 6.56 -14.29 10.18
CA GLN A 115 6.82 -15.53 10.92
C GLN A 115 7.53 -15.27 12.26
N VAL A 116 8.35 -14.22 12.34
CA VAL A 116 9.03 -13.78 13.55
C VAL A 116 8.55 -12.37 13.88
N PRO A 117 7.90 -12.14 15.04
CA PRO A 117 7.31 -10.84 15.36
C PRO A 117 8.38 -9.76 15.53
N ARG A 118 8.08 -8.56 15.03
CA ARG A 118 8.92 -7.35 15.17
C ARG A 118 8.15 -6.25 15.91
N PRO A 119 8.04 -6.34 17.25
CA PRO A 119 7.19 -5.44 18.03
C PRO A 119 7.56 -3.96 17.84
N ASP A 120 8.85 -3.60 17.87
CA ASP A 120 9.29 -2.20 17.67
C ASP A 120 8.89 -1.63 16.29
N TYR A 121 8.86 -2.46 15.24
CA TYR A 121 8.40 -2.03 13.93
C TYR A 121 6.88 -1.88 13.88
N PHE A 122 6.16 -2.76 14.56
CA PHE A 122 4.71 -2.71 14.61
C PHE A 122 4.20 -1.52 15.42
N ASP A 123 4.80 -1.22 16.57
CA ASP A 123 4.50 0.00 17.34
C ASP A 123 4.73 1.25 16.48
N ALA A 124 5.88 1.32 15.80
CA ALA A 124 6.16 2.44 14.90
C ALA A 124 5.14 2.57 13.76
N LEU A 125 4.64 1.46 13.21
CA LEU A 125 3.59 1.51 12.20
C LEU A 125 2.26 1.98 12.79
N ASP A 126 1.85 1.47 13.95
CA ASP A 126 0.64 1.92 14.66
C ASP A 126 0.71 3.42 15.05
N GLU A 127 1.88 3.99 15.29
CA GLU A 127 2.04 5.44 15.50
C GLU A 127 1.89 6.25 14.21
N LEU A 128 2.15 5.64 13.06
CA LEU A 128 2.10 6.30 11.75
C LEU A 128 0.77 6.06 11.03
N THR A 129 0.05 5.01 11.37
CA THR A 129 -1.25 4.61 10.79
C THR A 129 -2.38 4.83 11.80
N GLY A 130 -3.63 4.91 11.33
CA GLY A 130 -4.80 5.02 12.23
C GLY A 130 -5.10 6.41 12.79
N ASP A 131 -4.25 7.42 12.57
CA ASP A 131 -4.44 8.80 13.05
C ASP A 131 -5.08 9.74 12.01
N ASP A 132 -6.13 9.30 11.30
CA ASP A 132 -6.91 10.19 10.41
C ASP A 132 -8.28 10.59 11.00
N GLY A 133 -8.61 10.21 12.24
CA GLY A 133 -10.00 10.35 12.69
C GLY A 133 -10.33 10.34 14.18
N SER A 134 -9.37 10.46 15.10
CA SER A 134 -9.69 10.65 16.52
C SER A 134 -9.34 12.06 17.00
N GLY A 135 -9.91 13.05 16.31
CA GLY A 135 -9.79 14.47 16.65
C GLY A 135 -11.12 15.18 16.58
N ASP A 136 -11.90 15.09 17.67
CA ASP A 136 -12.85 16.13 18.12
C ASP A 136 -14.16 16.36 17.31
N ASP A 137 -15.10 15.40 17.35
CA ASP A 137 -16.55 15.73 17.29
C ASP A 137 -17.21 15.30 18.61
N ALA A 138 -16.71 15.88 19.71
CA ALA A 138 -17.24 15.66 21.05
C ALA A 138 -17.14 16.92 21.90
N ARG A 139 -17.82 18.00 21.48
CA ARG A 139 -18.36 19.12 22.32
C ARG A 139 -18.82 20.24 21.37
N SER A 140 -20.03 20.80 21.43
CA SER A 140 -21.03 20.80 22.48
C SER A 140 -22.41 20.97 21.84
N ASP A 141 -23.35 20.21 22.39
CA ASP A 141 -24.71 20.62 22.67
C ASP A 141 -24.82 22.15 22.89
N ASP A 142 -25.20 22.91 21.86
CA ASP A 142 -25.68 24.28 22.04
C ASP A 142 -27.20 24.22 22.21
N ALA A 143 -27.59 23.90 23.43
CA ALA A 143 -28.89 24.19 23.95
C ALA A 143 -29.18 25.70 23.81
N ARG A 144 -29.99 26.08 22.83
CA ARG A 144 -30.75 27.33 22.87
C ARG A 144 -32.21 27.02 23.15
N SER A 145 -32.48 26.86 24.45
CA SER A 145 -33.73 27.33 25.04
C SER A 145 -33.65 28.85 25.18
N ASP A 146 -34.49 29.57 24.48
CA ASP A 146 -35.14 30.85 24.87
C ASP A 146 -36.15 31.12 23.74
N GLY A 147 -37.44 31.35 23.97
CA GLY A 147 -38.09 32.05 25.06
C GLY A 147 -39.06 33.03 24.43
#